data_AF-A0A9Q2WH94-F1
#
_entry.id   AF-A0A9Q2WH94-F1
#
_cell.length_a   1.000
_cell.length_b   1.000
_cell.length_c   1.000
_cell.angle_alpha   90.00
_cell.angle_beta   90.00
_cell.angle_gamma   90.00
#
_symmetry.space_group_name_H-M   'P 1'
#
loop_
_entity.id
_entity.type
_entity.pdbx_description
1 polymer ?
#
loop_
_entity_poly.entity_id
_entity_poly.type
_entity_poly.pdbx_seq_one_letter_code
_entity_poly.pdbx_strand_id
1 'polypeptide(L)'
;MGFMSRTKDGSVDNANALRFEDKAGAEQVWIQAERNMDTSVKNDETHSVGGARSHYVKKNELHRVEANQIQAVKGGTEILTGKGKLDAAVEQYVIASGTKLRLVSGESAIELNANGKINLIGKEFNFFVEGDGYITTGGKLHLNTSGTKPGTTAPGSGHKGDIDAAVQEKFSPNKSAKNPAPAVSAPAASRPKPTTKFAAAPPLKGSYVYQNNSYNSDVMPFSEDVVKEINKSPTLQTQLKDLKDKGWAIQPGAAGGGSYADTNNKLIVMDPEHMEDTATTVQTLAHEAGHATYPVAVDASSKENFINSQLMDEGGATLNNIKIQREILANGGIDIDIAGSAENLKAYNSAYDKMVSGELSRIDAAKAIGKVYGKGEIASGTNLNYNDYYGGFYGK
;
A
#
# COMPACT_ATOMS: atom_id res chain seq x y z
N MET A 1 -25.81 -4.96 -40.33
CA MET A 1 -24.73 -4.35 -41.17
C MET A 1 -23.49 -4.10 -40.30
N GLY A 2 -22.31 -3.78 -40.85
CA GLY A 2 -21.12 -3.49 -40.03
C GLY A 2 -19.80 -3.45 -40.77
N PHE A 3 -18.72 -3.22 -40.01
CA PHE A 3 -17.34 -3.29 -40.47
C PHE A 3 -16.63 -4.46 -39.79
N MET A 4 -15.89 -5.24 -40.57
CA MET A 4 -15.07 -6.35 -40.09
C MET A 4 -13.71 -6.27 -40.78
N SER A 5 -12.64 -6.25 -39.99
CA SER A 5 -11.27 -6.38 -40.48
C SER A 5 -10.70 -7.73 -40.09
N ARG A 6 -9.71 -8.22 -40.83
CA ARG A 6 -8.95 -9.41 -40.46
C ARG A 6 -7.52 -9.02 -40.17
N THR A 7 -6.94 -9.67 -39.17
CA THR A 7 -5.49 -9.62 -38.97
C THR A 7 -4.81 -10.07 -40.25
N LYS A 8 -3.85 -9.27 -40.73
CA LYS A 8 -3.05 -9.63 -41.90
C LYS A 8 -2.36 -10.96 -41.63
N ASP A 9 -2.50 -11.90 -42.57
CA ASP A 9 -1.98 -13.27 -42.49
C ASP A 9 -2.56 -14.11 -41.31
N GLY A 10 -3.62 -13.63 -40.65
CA GLY A 10 -4.34 -14.35 -39.58
C GLY A 10 -5.43 -15.29 -40.10
N SER A 11 -6.02 -16.08 -39.20
CA SER A 11 -7.14 -16.97 -39.52
C SER A 11 -8.47 -16.20 -39.59
N VAL A 12 -9.55 -16.92 -39.91
CA VAL A 12 -10.92 -16.36 -39.88
C VAL A 12 -11.35 -15.90 -38.49
N ASP A 13 -10.69 -16.39 -37.43
CA ASP A 13 -11.01 -16.06 -36.03
C ASP A 13 -10.31 -14.77 -35.56
N ASN A 14 -9.28 -14.30 -36.28
CA ASN A 14 -8.48 -13.14 -35.88
C ASN A 14 -9.02 -11.85 -36.50
N ALA A 15 -9.91 -11.15 -35.79
CA ALA A 15 -10.68 -10.06 -36.38
C ALA A 15 -11.08 -8.96 -35.38
N ASN A 16 -11.13 -7.72 -35.89
CA ASN A 16 -11.80 -6.60 -35.22
C ASN A 16 -13.13 -6.32 -35.91
N ALA A 17 -14.17 -6.02 -35.13
CA ALA A 17 -15.52 -5.86 -35.65
C ALA A 17 -16.31 -4.74 -34.96
N LEU A 18 -17.16 -4.09 -35.75
CA LEU A 18 -18.29 -3.30 -35.29
C LEU A 18 -19.53 -3.75 -36.09
N ARG A 19 -20.47 -4.41 -35.42
CA ARG A 19 -21.68 -4.96 -36.04
C ARG A 19 -22.94 -4.35 -35.43
N PHE A 20 -23.89 -4.04 -36.29
CA PHE A 20 -25.27 -3.66 -35.98
C PHE A 20 -26.22 -4.76 -36.47
N GLU A 21 -27.05 -5.29 -35.57
CA GLU A 21 -28.18 -6.18 -35.84
C GLU A 21 -29.48 -5.40 -35.62
N ASP A 22 -30.34 -5.36 -36.65
CA ASP A 22 -31.55 -4.54 -36.69
C ASP A 22 -32.83 -5.40 -36.68
N LYS A 23 -32.70 -6.70 -36.41
CA LYS A 23 -33.86 -7.57 -36.21
C LYS A 23 -34.68 -7.07 -35.01
N ALA A 24 -35.93 -6.68 -35.28
CA ALA A 24 -36.86 -6.19 -34.27
C ALA A 24 -36.95 -7.11 -33.03
N GLY A 25 -36.73 -6.53 -31.84
CA GLY A 25 -36.75 -7.24 -30.55
C GLY A 25 -35.51 -8.07 -30.25
N ALA A 26 -34.49 -8.03 -31.11
CA ALA A 26 -33.22 -8.72 -30.96
C ALA A 26 -32.05 -7.83 -31.43
N GLU A 27 -32.23 -6.50 -31.36
CA GLU A 27 -31.26 -5.53 -31.81
C GLU A 27 -29.97 -5.65 -31.01
N GLN A 28 -28.82 -5.50 -31.69
CA GLN A 28 -27.53 -5.61 -31.03
C GLN A 28 -26.47 -4.75 -31.70
N VAL A 29 -25.73 -4.00 -30.89
CA VAL A 29 -24.40 -3.52 -31.25
C VAL A 29 -23.37 -4.47 -30.66
N TRP A 30 -22.47 -4.96 -31.50
CA TRP A 30 -21.38 -5.83 -31.07
C TRP A 30 -20.04 -5.23 -31.50
N ILE A 31 -19.14 -5.09 -30.54
CA ILE A 31 -17.79 -4.58 -30.73
C ILE A 31 -16.83 -5.69 -30.32
N GLN A 32 -15.90 -6.03 -31.20
CA GLN A 32 -14.79 -6.92 -30.90
C GLN A 32 -13.48 -6.25 -31.26
N ALA A 33 -12.56 -6.25 -30.31
CA ALA A 33 -11.15 -5.99 -30.56
C ALA A 33 -10.38 -7.32 -30.46
N GLU A 34 -9.57 -7.63 -31.47
CA GLU A 34 -8.79 -8.88 -31.53
C GLU A 34 -7.75 -8.94 -30.41
N ARG A 35 -7.19 -7.78 -30.03
CA ARG A 35 -6.07 -7.71 -29.10
C ARG A 35 -6.29 -6.69 -27.99
N ASN A 36 -6.19 -5.40 -28.32
CA ASN A 36 -6.33 -4.30 -27.37
C ASN A 36 -7.50 -3.41 -27.80
N MET A 37 -8.25 -2.90 -26.85
CA MET A 37 -9.24 -1.84 -27.05
C MET A 37 -8.93 -0.71 -26.09
N ASP A 38 -8.46 0.41 -26.63
CA ASP A 38 -8.19 1.63 -25.87
C ASP A 38 -9.33 2.62 -26.12
N THR A 39 -9.88 3.18 -25.05
CA THR A 39 -10.92 4.22 -25.11
C THR A 39 -10.42 5.45 -24.38
N SER A 40 -10.34 6.58 -25.09
CA SER A 40 -9.90 7.86 -24.52
C SER A 40 -11.00 8.89 -24.71
N VAL A 41 -11.56 9.35 -23.59
CA VAL A 41 -12.55 10.44 -23.56
C VAL A 41 -11.88 11.66 -22.93
N LYS A 42 -11.83 12.78 -23.65
CA LYS A 42 -11.07 13.98 -23.22
C LYS A 42 -11.80 14.88 -22.23
N ASN A 43 -13.08 14.60 -21.97
CA ASN A 43 -13.91 15.41 -21.08
C ASN A 43 -14.83 14.48 -20.27
N ASP A 44 -16.10 14.34 -20.66
CA ASP A 44 -17.09 13.59 -19.90
C ASP A 44 -17.51 12.30 -20.64
N GLU A 45 -17.54 11.19 -19.92
CA GLU A 45 -18.18 9.95 -20.35
C GLU A 45 -19.48 9.74 -19.57
N THR A 46 -20.55 9.36 -20.27
CA THR A 46 -21.80 8.92 -19.65
C THR A 46 -22.20 7.59 -20.25
N HIS A 47 -22.53 6.63 -19.39
CA HIS A 47 -22.99 5.30 -19.81
C HIS A 47 -24.31 4.94 -19.11
N SER A 48 -25.35 4.69 -19.90
CA SER A 48 -26.68 4.32 -19.42
C SER A 48 -27.09 2.98 -19.99
N VAL A 49 -27.46 2.04 -19.11
CA VAL A 49 -27.96 0.72 -19.48
C VAL A 49 -29.37 0.57 -18.93
N GLY A 50 -30.37 0.48 -19.81
CA GLY A 50 -31.77 0.32 -19.43
C GLY A 50 -32.11 -1.09 -18.92
N GLY A 51 -31.29 -2.08 -19.29
CA GLY A 51 -31.38 -3.46 -18.83
C GLY A 51 -30.29 -3.79 -17.80
N ALA A 52 -29.78 -5.01 -17.86
CA ALA A 52 -28.67 -5.46 -17.01
C ALA A 52 -27.31 -5.27 -17.70
N ARG A 53 -26.27 -5.04 -16.88
CA ARG A 53 -24.88 -4.99 -17.31
C ARG A 53 -24.13 -6.17 -16.68
N SER A 54 -23.38 -6.91 -17.50
CA SER A 54 -22.41 -7.91 -17.03
C SER A 54 -21.01 -7.44 -17.38
N HIS A 55 -20.07 -7.57 -16.44
CA HIS A 55 -18.67 -7.24 -16.63
C HIS A 55 -17.82 -8.42 -16.17
N TYR A 56 -16.97 -8.95 -17.06
CA TYR A 56 -16.13 -10.10 -16.78
C TYR A 56 -14.71 -9.83 -17.25
N VAL A 57 -13.77 -9.83 -16.31
CA VAL A 57 -12.34 -9.68 -16.56
C VAL A 57 -11.65 -10.96 -16.10
N LYS A 58 -11.01 -11.68 -17.03
CA LYS A 58 -10.37 -12.98 -16.75
C LYS A 58 -9.07 -12.85 -15.93
N LYS A 59 -8.38 -11.71 -16.08
CA LYS A 59 -7.11 -11.42 -15.40
C LYS A 59 -7.32 -10.35 -14.34
N ASN A 60 -6.73 -9.18 -14.52
CA ASN A 60 -6.70 -8.11 -13.53
C ASN A 60 -7.52 -6.93 -14.03
N GLU A 61 -8.23 -6.28 -13.12
CA GLU A 61 -8.93 -5.01 -13.33
C GLU A 61 -8.37 -3.98 -12.35
N LEU A 62 -7.95 -2.81 -12.86
CA LEU A 62 -7.51 -1.68 -12.05
C LEU A 62 -8.48 -0.52 -12.30
N HIS A 63 -9.15 -0.07 -11.24
CA HIS A 63 -10.05 1.07 -11.28
C HIS A 63 -9.47 2.21 -10.45
N ARG A 64 -9.29 3.38 -11.06
CA ARG A 64 -8.72 4.57 -10.42
C ARG A 64 -9.62 5.77 -10.66
N VAL A 65 -9.88 6.53 -9.62
CA VAL A 65 -10.64 7.78 -9.64
C VAL A 65 -9.84 8.80 -8.84
N GLU A 66 -9.46 9.91 -9.47
CA GLU A 66 -8.58 10.91 -8.84
C GLU A 66 -9.33 11.81 -7.85
N ALA A 67 -10.63 12.01 -8.09
CA ALA A 67 -11.50 12.79 -7.23
C ALA A 67 -12.46 11.87 -6.48
N ASN A 68 -13.78 12.12 -6.59
CA ASN A 68 -14.78 11.42 -5.81
C ASN A 68 -15.36 10.22 -6.55
N GLN A 69 -15.39 9.05 -5.89
CA GLN A 69 -16.15 7.89 -6.35
C GLN A 69 -17.41 7.72 -5.49
N ILE A 70 -18.58 7.69 -6.12
CA ILE A 70 -19.85 7.36 -5.47
C ILE A 70 -20.42 6.10 -6.12
N GLN A 71 -20.60 5.05 -5.32
CA GLN A 71 -21.33 3.87 -5.73
C GLN A 71 -22.64 3.78 -4.94
N ALA A 72 -23.77 3.80 -5.64
CA ALA A 72 -25.09 3.72 -5.03
C ALA A 72 -25.86 2.53 -5.61
N VAL A 73 -26.25 1.59 -4.75
CA VAL A 73 -27.05 0.41 -5.12
C VAL A 73 -28.38 0.48 -4.37
N LYS A 74 -29.50 0.38 -5.09
CA LYS A 74 -30.85 0.39 -4.47
C LYS A 74 -31.24 -0.99 -3.90
N GLY A 75 -30.73 -2.06 -4.50
CA GLY A 75 -30.90 -3.44 -4.03
C GLY A 75 -29.78 -3.90 -3.10
N GLY A 76 -29.62 -5.21 -2.97
CA GLY A 76 -28.52 -5.82 -2.22
C GLY A 76 -27.17 -5.66 -2.93
N THR A 77 -26.09 -5.72 -2.15
CA THR A 77 -24.70 -5.81 -2.65
C THR A 77 -24.06 -7.06 -2.05
N GLU A 78 -23.45 -7.88 -2.91
CA GLU A 78 -22.66 -9.05 -2.53
C GLU A 78 -21.23 -8.87 -3.05
N ILE A 79 -20.24 -9.03 -2.17
CA ILE A 79 -18.81 -8.97 -2.52
C ILE A 79 -18.17 -10.27 -2.03
N LEU A 80 -17.62 -11.04 -2.95
CA LEU A 80 -16.94 -12.30 -2.67
C LEU A 80 -15.49 -12.21 -3.13
N THR A 81 -14.56 -12.72 -2.32
CA THR A 81 -13.13 -12.71 -2.64
C THR A 81 -12.55 -14.07 -2.28
N GLY A 82 -11.85 -14.71 -3.22
CA GLY A 82 -11.22 -16.03 -2.98
C GLY A 82 -9.91 -15.96 -2.19
N LYS A 83 -9.45 -14.76 -1.86
CA LYS A 83 -8.20 -14.46 -1.14
C LYS A 83 -8.45 -13.28 -0.18
N GLY A 84 -7.39 -12.60 0.27
CA GLY A 84 -7.51 -11.43 1.15
C GLY A 84 -8.24 -10.25 0.49
N LYS A 85 -8.84 -9.40 1.33
CA LYS A 85 -9.46 -8.12 0.97
C LYS A 85 -8.91 -7.03 1.90
N LEU A 86 -8.51 -5.90 1.33
CA LEU A 86 -8.04 -4.73 2.06
C LEU A 86 -8.93 -3.55 1.69
N ASP A 87 -9.59 -2.97 2.69
CA ASP A 87 -10.23 -1.67 2.59
C ASP A 87 -9.46 -0.73 3.51
N ALA A 88 -8.84 0.30 2.93
CA ALA A 88 -8.07 1.29 3.66
C ALA A 88 -8.60 2.67 3.30
N ALA A 89 -8.95 3.45 4.31
CA ALA A 89 -9.25 4.87 4.18
C ALA A 89 -8.20 5.64 4.97
N VAL A 90 -7.74 6.75 4.41
CA VAL A 90 -6.78 7.64 5.08
C VAL A 90 -7.45 8.35 6.26
N GLU A 91 -8.67 8.82 6.05
CA GLU A 91 -9.48 9.49 7.06
C GLU A 91 -10.49 8.50 7.67
N GLN A 92 -11.72 8.97 7.88
CA GLN A 92 -12.76 8.19 8.50
C GLN A 92 -13.18 7.00 7.62
N TYR A 93 -13.00 5.77 8.13
CA TYR A 93 -13.64 4.59 7.54
C TYR A 93 -14.93 4.27 8.29
N VAL A 94 -16.06 4.64 7.71
CA VAL A 94 -17.39 4.37 8.29
C VAL A 94 -17.99 3.12 7.67
N ILE A 95 -18.13 2.07 8.47
CA ILE A 95 -19.02 0.95 8.17
C ILE A 95 -20.28 1.10 9.02
N ALA A 96 -21.39 1.46 8.37
CA ALA A 96 -22.65 1.70 9.04
C ALA A 96 -23.72 0.70 8.60
N SER A 97 -24.57 0.29 9.53
CA SER A 97 -25.75 -0.52 9.26
C SER A 97 -26.93 0.02 10.07
N GLY A 98 -28.10 0.13 9.43
CA GLY A 98 -29.32 0.61 10.09
C GLY A 98 -30.00 -0.45 10.97
N THR A 99 -29.63 -1.73 10.85
CA THR A 99 -30.28 -2.84 11.57
C THR A 99 -29.30 -3.66 12.39
N LYS A 100 -28.22 -4.12 11.74
CA LYS A 100 -27.21 -4.99 12.34
C LYS A 100 -25.89 -4.88 11.59
N LEU A 101 -24.79 -4.62 12.30
CA LEU A 101 -23.43 -4.81 11.79
C LEU A 101 -22.85 -6.08 12.40
N ARG A 102 -22.31 -6.97 11.56
CA ARG A 102 -21.84 -8.29 11.99
C ARG A 102 -20.50 -8.61 11.35
N LEU A 103 -19.51 -8.93 12.18
CA LEU A 103 -18.17 -9.35 11.78
C LEU A 103 -17.99 -10.80 12.23
N VAL A 104 -17.59 -11.70 11.32
CA VAL A 104 -17.49 -13.14 11.61
C VAL A 104 -16.21 -13.74 11.05
N SER A 105 -15.62 -14.68 11.78
CA SER A 105 -14.49 -15.48 11.32
C SER A 105 -14.40 -16.78 12.10
N GLY A 106 -14.63 -17.91 11.42
CA GLY A 106 -14.58 -19.23 12.05
C GLY A 106 -15.47 -19.31 13.29
N GLU A 107 -14.87 -19.54 14.45
CA GLU A 107 -15.56 -19.67 15.74
C GLU A 107 -15.74 -18.35 16.50
N SER A 108 -15.48 -17.20 15.85
CA SER A 108 -15.63 -15.86 16.44
C SER A 108 -16.68 -15.01 15.73
N ALA A 109 -17.39 -14.18 16.48
CA ALA A 109 -18.30 -13.18 15.94
C ALA A 109 -18.45 -11.94 16.84
N ILE A 110 -18.59 -10.78 16.19
CA ILE A 110 -18.97 -9.49 16.79
C ILE A 110 -20.29 -9.05 16.15
N GLU A 111 -21.25 -8.61 16.96
CA GLU A 111 -22.53 -8.12 16.48
C GLU A 111 -22.95 -6.84 17.19
N LEU A 112 -23.24 -5.80 16.41
CA LEU A 112 -23.82 -4.52 16.85
C LEU A 112 -25.26 -4.45 16.35
N ASN A 113 -26.23 -4.34 17.26
CA ASN A 113 -27.65 -4.30 16.93
C ASN A 113 -28.21 -2.87 17.05
N ALA A 114 -29.21 -2.54 16.23
CA ALA A 114 -29.87 -1.23 16.25
C ALA A 114 -30.50 -0.85 17.61
N ASN A 115 -30.82 -1.84 18.45
CA ASN A 115 -31.31 -1.64 19.81
C ASN A 115 -30.19 -1.38 20.85
N GLY A 116 -28.94 -1.21 20.42
CA GLY A 116 -27.78 -0.98 21.28
C GLY A 116 -27.16 -2.24 21.88
N LYS A 117 -27.71 -3.44 21.62
CA LYS A 117 -27.12 -4.69 22.12
C LYS A 117 -25.84 -5.04 21.35
N ILE A 118 -24.75 -5.20 22.09
CA ILE A 118 -23.45 -5.64 21.57
C ILE A 118 -23.20 -7.09 22.03
N ASN A 119 -22.86 -7.97 21.10
CA ASN A 119 -22.48 -9.35 21.39
C ASN A 119 -21.06 -9.64 20.87
N LEU A 120 -20.27 -10.34 21.67
CA LEU A 120 -18.95 -10.88 21.31
C LEU A 120 -18.92 -12.35 21.73
N ILE A 121 -18.51 -13.24 20.82
CA ILE A 121 -18.29 -14.66 21.10
C ILE A 121 -16.98 -15.12 20.45
N GLY A 122 -16.24 -15.98 21.14
CA GLY A 122 -15.00 -16.59 20.70
C GLY A 122 -14.53 -17.66 21.70
N LYS A 123 -13.40 -18.30 21.41
CA LYS A 123 -12.78 -19.29 22.33
C LYS A 123 -11.99 -18.63 23.46
N GLU A 124 -11.29 -17.55 23.14
CA GLU A 124 -10.45 -16.78 24.04
C GLU A 124 -10.57 -15.29 23.65
N PHE A 125 -10.25 -14.38 24.58
CA PHE A 125 -10.15 -12.95 24.30
C PHE A 125 -9.04 -12.32 25.15
N ASN A 126 -8.43 -11.26 24.63
CA ASN A 126 -7.44 -10.46 25.33
C ASN A 126 -7.74 -8.99 25.11
N PHE A 127 -7.88 -8.21 26.19
CA PHE A 127 -7.96 -6.75 26.14
C PHE A 127 -6.75 -6.19 26.88
N PHE A 128 -5.89 -5.49 26.13
CA PHE A 128 -4.70 -4.84 26.65
C PHE A 128 -4.76 -3.35 26.34
N VAL A 129 -4.56 -2.51 27.37
CA VAL A 129 -4.53 -1.05 27.25
C VAL A 129 -3.33 -0.52 28.05
N GLU A 130 -2.59 0.44 27.48
CA GLU A 130 -1.42 1.06 28.13
C GLU A 130 -1.82 2.06 29.22
N GLY A 131 -2.98 2.68 29.05
CA GLY A 131 -3.58 3.59 30.04
C GLY A 131 -4.74 2.93 30.77
N ASP A 132 -5.70 3.74 31.20
CA ASP A 132 -6.84 3.25 31.97
C ASP A 132 -7.86 2.49 31.12
N GLY A 133 -8.35 1.37 31.66
CA GLY A 133 -9.49 0.61 31.11
C GLY A 133 -10.73 0.83 31.97
N TYR A 134 -11.81 1.34 31.38
CA TYR A 134 -13.07 1.57 32.07
C TYR A 134 -14.16 0.61 31.59
N ILE A 135 -14.76 -0.12 32.53
CA ILE A 135 -15.96 -0.94 32.31
C ILE A 135 -17.06 -0.39 33.21
N THR A 136 -18.02 0.33 32.62
CA THR A 136 -19.11 0.98 33.34
C THR A 136 -20.45 0.49 32.79
N THR A 137 -21.39 0.16 33.68
CA THR A 137 -22.77 -0.13 33.31
C THR A 137 -23.72 0.75 34.14
N GLY A 138 -24.82 1.20 33.53
CA GLY A 138 -25.90 1.86 34.27
C GLY A 138 -26.74 0.89 35.12
N GLY A 139 -26.45 -0.42 35.05
CA GLY A 139 -27.13 -1.49 35.76
C GLY A 139 -26.12 -2.38 36.48
N LYS A 140 -26.33 -3.70 36.46
CA LYS A 140 -25.39 -4.67 37.04
C LYS A 140 -24.29 -5.03 36.04
N LEU A 141 -23.06 -5.18 36.53
CA LEU A 141 -21.99 -5.86 35.80
C LEU A 141 -21.92 -7.31 36.27
N HIS A 142 -22.18 -8.23 35.34
CA HIS A 142 -22.13 -9.67 35.59
C HIS A 142 -20.79 -10.23 35.08
N LEU A 143 -19.99 -10.79 35.99
CA LEU A 143 -18.75 -11.49 35.67
C LEU A 143 -18.94 -12.97 35.99
N ASN A 144 -18.77 -13.84 34.99
CA ASN A 144 -18.88 -15.31 35.13
C ASN A 144 -20.23 -15.81 35.68
N THR A 145 -21.36 -15.24 35.22
CA THR A 145 -22.69 -15.69 35.65
C THR A 145 -23.04 -17.06 35.06
N SER A 146 -23.23 -18.05 35.93
CA SER A 146 -23.54 -19.44 35.56
C SER A 146 -24.79 -19.56 34.69
N GLY A 147 -24.72 -20.39 33.65
CA GLY A 147 -25.87 -20.69 32.78
C GLY A 147 -26.20 -19.61 31.75
N THR A 148 -25.43 -18.51 31.70
CA THR A 148 -25.61 -17.46 30.68
C THR A 148 -25.27 -18.01 29.30
N LYS A 149 -26.23 -17.93 28.36
CA LYS A 149 -26.02 -18.31 26.96
C LYS A 149 -25.42 -17.13 26.17
N PRO A 150 -24.55 -17.38 25.17
CA PRO A 150 -24.06 -16.33 24.29
C PRO A 150 -25.21 -15.59 23.57
N GLY A 151 -25.05 -14.28 23.39
CA GLY A 151 -26.05 -13.44 22.73
C GLY A 151 -26.06 -13.52 21.19
N THR A 152 -25.09 -14.23 20.61
CA THR A 152 -24.91 -14.48 19.16
C THR A 152 -24.23 -15.84 18.96
N THR A 153 -24.26 -16.37 17.72
CA THR A 153 -23.49 -17.54 17.30
C THR A 153 -22.32 -17.13 16.40
N ALA A 154 -21.30 -17.98 16.26
CA ALA A 154 -20.27 -17.88 15.24
C ALA A 154 -20.60 -18.82 14.06
N PRO A 155 -20.07 -18.59 12.84
CA PRO A 155 -20.36 -19.45 11.69
C PRO A 155 -19.71 -20.85 11.79
N GLY A 156 -18.66 -21.01 12.59
CA GLY A 156 -17.98 -22.29 12.81
C GLY A 156 -16.79 -22.54 11.90
N SER A 157 -16.07 -23.64 12.12
CA SER A 157 -14.82 -23.98 11.42
C SER A 157 -14.98 -24.19 9.91
N GLY A 158 -16.19 -24.53 9.44
CA GLY A 158 -16.52 -24.70 8.03
C GLY A 158 -16.59 -23.40 7.22
N HIS A 159 -16.65 -22.23 7.88
CA HIS A 159 -16.99 -20.97 7.23
C HIS A 159 -16.07 -20.59 6.06
N LYS A 160 -14.76 -20.88 6.16
CA LYS A 160 -13.81 -20.64 5.07
C LYS A 160 -14.16 -21.46 3.81
N GLY A 161 -14.58 -22.72 4.01
CA GLY A 161 -14.99 -23.60 2.91
C GLY A 161 -16.27 -23.09 2.23
N ASP A 162 -17.22 -22.60 3.02
CA ASP A 162 -18.47 -22.02 2.48
C ASP A 162 -18.21 -20.79 1.60
N ILE A 163 -17.32 -19.89 2.04
CA ILE A 163 -16.94 -18.70 1.26
C ILE A 163 -16.21 -19.10 -0.02
N ASP A 164 -15.24 -20.02 0.07
CA ASP A 164 -14.50 -20.49 -1.11
C ASP A 164 -15.44 -21.13 -2.13
N ALA A 165 -16.38 -21.98 -1.69
CA ALA A 165 -17.38 -22.58 -2.57
C ALA A 165 -18.24 -21.52 -3.26
N ALA A 166 -18.73 -20.50 -2.52
CA ALA A 166 -19.51 -19.40 -3.09
C ALA A 166 -18.69 -18.58 -4.10
N VAL A 167 -17.39 -18.39 -3.88
CA VAL A 167 -16.49 -17.75 -4.85
C VAL A 167 -16.36 -18.62 -6.10
N GLN A 168 -16.02 -19.92 -5.96
CA GLN A 168 -15.82 -20.82 -7.09
C GLN A 168 -17.08 -20.96 -7.96
N GLU A 169 -18.27 -20.87 -7.37
CA GLU A 169 -19.53 -20.89 -8.10
C GLU A 169 -19.63 -19.75 -9.12
N LYS A 170 -19.09 -18.55 -8.80
CA LYS A 170 -19.12 -17.39 -9.72
C LYS A 170 -18.15 -17.54 -10.91
N PHE A 171 -17.20 -18.48 -10.87
CA PHE A 171 -16.17 -18.67 -11.89
C PHE A 171 -16.17 -20.05 -12.56
N SER A 172 -17.04 -20.96 -12.10
CA SER A 172 -17.15 -22.29 -12.69
C SER A 172 -17.74 -22.19 -14.10
N PRO A 173 -17.10 -22.81 -15.12
CA PRO A 173 -17.66 -22.84 -16.45
C PRO A 173 -18.99 -23.60 -16.39
N ASN A 174 -20.08 -22.92 -16.71
CA ASN A 174 -21.37 -23.56 -16.89
C ASN A 174 -21.18 -24.76 -17.83
N LYS A 175 -21.46 -25.99 -17.38
CA LYS A 175 -21.38 -27.22 -18.20
C LYS A 175 -22.38 -27.26 -19.37
N SER A 176 -23.05 -26.15 -19.66
CA SER A 176 -24.08 -26.03 -20.66
C SER A 176 -24.27 -24.56 -21.09
N ALA A 177 -23.30 -24.01 -21.82
CA ALA A 177 -23.55 -22.84 -22.69
C ALA A 177 -22.50 -22.73 -23.79
N LYS A 178 -22.74 -23.40 -24.93
CA LYS A 178 -22.24 -22.88 -26.21
C LYS A 178 -23.06 -21.62 -26.51
N ASN A 179 -22.39 -20.47 -26.56
CA ASN A 179 -22.87 -19.09 -26.79
C ASN A 179 -23.33 -18.30 -25.54
N PRO A 180 -22.86 -17.05 -25.35
CA PRO A 180 -23.33 -16.18 -24.27
C PRO A 180 -24.62 -15.46 -24.72
N ALA A 181 -25.70 -15.59 -23.94
CA ALA A 181 -26.92 -14.80 -24.06
C ALA A 181 -27.60 -14.67 -22.66
N PRO A 182 -28.57 -13.76 -22.47
CA PRO A 182 -28.44 -12.54 -21.69
C PRO A 182 -28.96 -12.66 -20.24
N ALA A 183 -28.61 -11.63 -19.47
CA ALA A 183 -28.83 -11.46 -18.04
C ALA A 183 -30.30 -11.58 -17.58
N VAL A 184 -30.47 -12.25 -16.43
CA VAL A 184 -31.74 -12.40 -15.72
C VAL A 184 -31.95 -11.23 -14.77
N SER A 185 -33.11 -10.60 -14.84
CA SER A 185 -33.59 -9.52 -13.97
C SER A 185 -33.99 -10.02 -12.58
N ALA A 186 -33.65 -9.28 -11.52
CA ALA A 186 -34.19 -9.47 -10.17
C ALA A 186 -34.93 -8.21 -9.67
N PRO A 187 -35.98 -8.34 -8.83
CA PRO A 187 -36.95 -7.26 -8.56
C PRO A 187 -36.55 -6.34 -7.40
N ALA A 188 -37.12 -5.14 -7.43
CA ALA A 188 -36.87 -4.03 -6.51
C ALA A 188 -37.48 -4.23 -5.10
N ALA A 189 -36.73 -3.81 -4.07
CA ALA A 189 -37.25 -3.58 -2.71
C ALA A 189 -36.98 -2.11 -2.29
N SER A 190 -37.84 -1.62 -1.40
CA SER A 190 -38.09 -0.22 -1.06
C SER A 190 -37.11 0.38 -0.04
N ARG A 191 -36.87 1.69 -0.19
CA ARG A 191 -36.00 2.57 0.64
C ARG A 191 -36.65 2.96 1.99
N PRO A 192 -35.82 3.22 3.01
CA PRO A 192 -36.05 4.32 3.96
C PRO A 192 -35.13 5.53 3.68
N LYS A 193 -35.59 6.74 4.01
CA LYS A 193 -34.91 8.04 3.87
C LYS A 193 -34.01 8.37 5.09
N PRO A 194 -33.05 9.31 4.96
CA PRO A 194 -31.85 9.43 5.80
C PRO A 194 -32.00 10.39 6.99
N THR A 195 -31.18 10.18 8.03
CA THR A 195 -30.94 11.17 9.10
C THR A 195 -29.45 11.37 9.37
N THR A 196 -29.00 12.58 9.02
CA THR A 196 -28.06 13.48 9.73
C THR A 196 -26.63 13.06 10.10
N LYS A 197 -25.68 13.78 9.44
CA LYS A 197 -24.32 14.23 9.79
C LYS A 197 -23.84 14.10 11.26
N PHE A 198 -22.66 13.50 11.47
CA PHE A 198 -21.68 13.79 12.54
C PHE A 198 -20.28 13.34 12.05
N ALA A 199 -19.32 14.24 11.78
CA ALA A 199 -18.34 14.87 12.69
C ALA A 199 -17.23 13.90 13.17
N ALA A 200 -15.98 14.21 12.81
CA ALA A 200 -14.77 13.38 12.96
C ALA A 200 -14.04 13.55 14.32
N ALA A 201 -13.24 12.53 14.69
CA ALA A 201 -12.20 12.58 15.73
C ALA A 201 -11.16 11.44 15.48
N PRO A 202 -9.96 11.45 16.11
CA PRO A 202 -8.70 12.07 15.66
C PRO A 202 -7.58 11.03 15.36
N PRO A 203 -6.39 11.43 14.85
CA PRO A 203 -5.31 10.50 14.47
C PRO A 203 -4.39 10.12 15.66
N LEU A 204 -3.69 8.98 15.55
CA LEU A 204 -2.64 8.49 16.48
C LEU A 204 -1.55 7.75 15.65
N LYS A 205 -0.27 7.62 16.02
CA LYS A 205 0.49 7.97 17.24
C LYS A 205 1.96 8.19 16.82
N GLY A 206 2.31 9.43 16.56
CA GLY A 206 3.66 9.99 16.60
C GLY A 206 3.46 11.43 17.06
N SER A 207 4.20 11.93 18.05
CA SER A 207 4.00 13.30 18.54
C SER A 207 4.38 14.37 17.50
N TYR A 208 4.90 13.95 16.35
CA TYR A 208 5.36 14.78 15.26
C TYR A 208 4.84 14.24 13.92
N VAL A 209 4.01 15.05 13.26
CA VAL A 209 3.66 14.92 11.84
C VAL A 209 4.58 15.87 11.08
N TYR A 210 5.32 15.37 10.10
CA TYR A 210 6.18 16.22 9.30
C TYR A 210 5.32 17.18 8.47
N GLN A 211 5.66 18.46 8.52
CA GLN A 211 5.05 19.49 7.68
C GLN A 211 6.16 20.36 7.11
N ASN A 212 5.99 20.77 5.85
CA ASN A 212 6.79 21.86 5.31
C ASN A 212 6.62 23.08 6.22
N ASN A 213 7.73 23.72 6.58
CA ASN A 213 7.69 24.97 7.31
C ASN A 213 7.96 26.11 6.33
N SER A 214 6.98 26.98 6.12
CA SER A 214 7.09 28.12 5.21
C SER A 214 7.94 29.28 5.77
N TYR A 215 8.35 29.20 7.05
CA TYR A 215 9.13 30.24 7.72
C TYR A 215 10.45 29.67 8.28
N ASN A 216 11.55 30.06 7.65
CA ASN A 216 12.92 29.92 8.18
C ASN A 216 13.30 28.47 8.54
N SER A 217 13.04 27.50 7.65
CA SER A 217 13.54 26.13 7.81
C SER A 217 14.81 25.91 6.99
N ASP A 218 15.84 25.39 7.65
CA ASP A 218 17.04 24.84 7.01
C ASP A 218 16.73 23.54 6.22
N VAL A 219 15.47 23.07 6.28
CA VAL A 219 14.90 21.99 5.48
C VAL A 219 14.10 22.60 4.34
N MET A 220 14.47 22.28 3.10
CA MET A 220 13.76 22.68 1.90
C MET A 220 12.31 22.18 1.91
N PRO A 221 11.36 22.90 1.27
CA PRO A 221 10.00 22.40 1.13
C PRO A 221 9.96 21.23 0.15
N PHE A 222 9.22 20.18 0.51
CA PHE A 222 8.91 19.06 -0.38
C PHE A 222 7.54 19.25 -1.06
N SER A 223 7.28 18.57 -2.17
CA SER A 223 5.94 18.55 -2.76
C SER A 223 4.92 17.94 -1.78
N GLU A 224 3.63 18.25 -1.95
CA GLU A 224 2.59 17.67 -1.09
C GLU A 224 2.60 16.13 -1.14
N ASP A 225 2.91 15.54 -2.29
CA ASP A 225 2.96 14.09 -2.44
C ASP A 225 4.18 13.49 -1.72
N VAL A 226 5.34 14.16 -1.75
CA VAL A 226 6.51 13.74 -0.95
C VAL A 226 6.22 13.88 0.54
N VAL A 227 5.58 14.96 0.99
CA VAL A 227 5.17 15.13 2.40
C VAL A 227 4.19 14.04 2.84
N LYS A 228 3.26 13.61 1.96
CA LYS A 228 2.35 12.50 2.25
C LYS A 228 3.12 11.20 2.49
N GLU A 229 4.08 10.86 1.63
CA GLU A 229 4.87 9.63 1.78
C GLU A 229 5.83 9.68 2.97
N ILE A 230 6.46 10.82 3.26
CA ILE A 230 7.23 11.03 4.51
C ILE A 230 6.38 10.69 5.74
N ASN A 231 5.14 11.17 5.76
CA ASN A 231 4.22 10.97 6.89
C ASN A 231 3.66 9.54 7.01
N LYS A 232 3.97 8.66 6.06
CA LYS A 232 3.66 7.21 6.15
C LYS A 232 4.77 6.40 6.79
N SER A 233 5.94 6.98 7.11
CA SER A 233 6.96 6.30 7.93
C SER A 233 7.12 6.99 9.28
N PRO A 234 6.74 6.33 10.40
CA PRO A 234 7.04 6.82 11.74
C PRO A 234 8.56 6.99 11.97
N THR A 235 9.39 6.12 11.39
CA THR A 235 10.85 6.24 11.45
C THR A 235 11.32 7.51 10.77
N LEU A 236 10.91 7.76 9.52
CA LEU A 236 11.33 8.93 8.77
C LEU A 236 10.82 10.23 9.43
N GLN A 237 9.58 10.25 9.92
CA GLN A 237 9.06 11.40 10.69
C GLN A 237 9.92 11.69 11.93
N THR A 238 10.26 10.64 12.69
CA THR A 238 11.09 10.78 13.90
C THR A 238 12.50 11.24 13.56
N GLN A 239 13.09 10.69 12.49
CA GLN A 239 14.41 11.08 12.02
C GLN A 239 14.45 12.53 11.55
N LEU A 240 13.49 12.97 10.72
CA LEU A 240 13.42 14.36 10.27
C LEU A 240 13.21 15.33 11.44
N LYS A 241 12.47 14.93 12.47
CA LYS A 241 12.35 15.69 13.70
C LYS A 241 13.69 15.79 14.45
N ASP A 242 14.34 14.66 14.68
CA ASP A 242 15.59 14.57 15.44
C ASP A 242 16.75 15.29 14.72
N LEU A 243 16.84 15.13 13.40
CA LEU A 243 17.78 15.85 12.55
C LEU A 243 17.56 17.37 12.68
N LYS A 244 16.32 17.83 12.55
CA LYS A 244 15.97 19.24 12.76
C LYS A 244 16.35 19.71 14.17
N ASP A 245 15.99 18.97 15.21
CA ASP A 245 16.30 19.30 16.61
C ASP A 245 17.83 19.36 16.86
N LYS A 246 18.61 18.57 16.12
CA LYS A 246 20.08 18.53 16.15
C LYS A 246 20.74 19.58 15.26
N GLY A 247 19.95 20.41 14.58
CA GLY A 247 20.42 21.49 13.71
C GLY A 247 20.92 21.02 12.34
N TRP A 248 20.33 19.94 11.81
CA TRP A 248 20.60 19.53 10.43
C TRP A 248 19.79 20.34 9.42
N ALA A 249 20.45 20.67 8.31
CA ALA A 249 19.84 21.24 7.11
C ALA A 249 19.55 20.14 6.08
N ILE A 250 18.54 20.34 5.24
CA ILE A 250 18.25 19.52 4.06
C ILE A 250 18.02 20.47 2.88
N GLN A 251 18.91 20.44 1.89
CA GLN A 251 18.92 21.45 0.82
C GLN A 251 19.15 20.79 -0.54
N PRO A 252 18.67 21.41 -1.65
CA PRO A 252 18.99 20.93 -2.98
C PRO A 252 20.46 21.20 -3.31
N GLY A 253 21.12 20.24 -3.95
CA GLY A 253 22.46 20.37 -4.50
C GLY A 253 22.48 20.93 -5.92
N ALA A 254 23.63 20.82 -6.59
CA ALA A 254 23.70 21.01 -8.04
C ALA A 254 23.19 19.76 -8.76
N ALA A 255 22.41 19.94 -9.83
CA ALA A 255 21.92 18.84 -10.66
C ALA A 255 23.08 17.98 -11.19
N GLY A 256 22.99 16.66 -10.99
CA GLY A 256 24.03 15.69 -11.35
C GLY A 256 25.23 15.66 -10.39
N GLY A 257 25.14 16.35 -9.25
CA GLY A 257 26.18 16.39 -8.21
C GLY A 257 26.10 15.25 -7.18
N GLY A 258 25.02 14.46 -7.21
CA GLY A 258 24.73 13.40 -6.26
C GLY A 258 24.05 13.89 -4.98
N SER A 259 23.39 12.95 -4.30
CA SER A 259 22.85 13.17 -2.95
C SER A 259 23.82 12.60 -1.92
N TYR A 260 23.93 13.26 -0.77
CA TYR A 260 24.82 12.81 0.32
C TYR A 260 24.48 13.47 1.66
N ALA A 261 24.84 12.81 2.75
CA ALA A 261 24.85 13.40 4.09
C ALA A 261 26.27 13.84 4.50
N ASP A 262 26.44 15.14 4.74
CA ASP A 262 27.64 15.73 5.33
C ASP A 262 27.47 15.84 6.85
N THR A 263 28.06 14.90 7.57
CA THR A 263 27.99 14.83 9.03
C THR A 263 28.75 15.94 9.74
N ASN A 264 29.79 16.52 9.11
CA ASN A 264 30.58 17.60 9.70
C ASN A 264 29.80 18.91 9.69
N ASN A 265 29.12 19.19 8.58
CA ASN A 265 28.32 20.40 8.40
C ASN A 265 26.84 20.21 8.78
N LYS A 266 26.44 18.99 9.18
CA LYS A 266 25.05 18.62 9.47
C LYS A 266 24.12 19.00 8.32
N LEU A 267 24.45 18.56 7.11
CA LEU A 267 23.71 18.90 5.90
C LEU A 267 23.38 17.62 5.13
N ILE A 268 22.13 17.43 4.77
CA ILE A 268 21.72 16.49 3.72
C ILE A 268 21.57 17.28 2.42
N VAL A 269 22.31 16.88 1.40
CA VAL A 269 22.19 17.42 0.06
C VAL A 269 21.37 16.46 -0.79
N MET A 270 20.32 16.98 -1.43
CA MET A 270 19.46 16.23 -2.35
C MET A 270 19.75 16.68 -3.78
N ASP A 271 20.20 15.78 -4.65
CA ASP A 271 20.35 16.09 -6.07
C ASP A 271 18.98 16.40 -6.68
N PRO A 272 18.80 17.53 -7.38
CA PRO A 272 17.58 17.81 -8.15
C PRO A 272 17.15 16.68 -9.09
N GLU A 273 18.07 15.90 -9.67
CA GLU A 273 17.72 14.75 -10.54
C GLU A 273 17.09 13.59 -9.75
N HIS A 274 17.39 13.48 -8.45
CA HIS A 274 16.75 12.53 -7.54
C HIS A 274 15.44 13.07 -6.94
N MET A 275 15.00 14.26 -7.35
CA MET A 275 13.79 14.93 -6.86
C MET A 275 12.68 15.04 -7.91
N GLU A 276 12.85 14.43 -9.10
CA GLU A 276 11.90 14.56 -10.21
C GLU A 276 10.56 13.87 -9.94
N ASP A 277 10.57 12.78 -9.17
CA ASP A 277 9.37 12.04 -8.79
C ASP A 277 9.33 11.71 -7.30
N THR A 278 8.12 11.42 -6.81
CA THR A 278 7.86 11.19 -5.39
C THR A 278 8.60 9.97 -4.83
N ALA A 279 8.69 8.87 -5.59
CA ALA A 279 9.30 7.64 -5.11
C ALA A 279 10.81 7.84 -4.93
N THR A 280 11.47 8.37 -5.96
CA THR A 280 12.92 8.66 -5.94
C THR A 280 13.26 9.68 -4.85
N THR A 281 12.47 10.75 -4.70
CA THR A 281 12.70 11.77 -3.66
C THR A 281 12.70 11.17 -2.26
N VAL A 282 11.70 10.33 -1.95
CA VAL A 282 11.51 9.75 -0.61
C VAL A 282 12.54 8.65 -0.37
N GLN A 283 12.89 7.87 -1.38
CA GLN A 283 13.97 6.89 -1.33
C GLN A 283 15.30 7.53 -0.95
N THR A 284 15.71 8.54 -1.73
CA THR A 284 16.96 9.25 -1.52
C THR A 284 16.98 9.89 -0.13
N LEU A 285 15.89 10.55 0.27
CA LEU A 285 15.79 11.14 1.61
C LEU A 285 15.90 10.08 2.72
N ALA A 286 15.27 8.90 2.54
CA ALA A 286 15.34 7.80 3.50
C ALA A 286 16.76 7.22 3.62
N HIS A 287 17.49 7.13 2.51
CA HIS A 287 18.88 6.68 2.50
C HIS A 287 19.80 7.70 3.19
N GLU A 288 19.73 8.98 2.80
CA GLU A 288 20.58 10.04 3.39
C GLU A 288 20.28 10.29 4.88
N ALA A 289 19.02 10.20 5.29
CA ALA A 289 18.66 10.25 6.71
C ALA A 289 19.27 9.09 7.51
N GLY A 290 19.54 7.95 6.85
CA GLY A 290 20.23 6.81 7.44
C GLY A 290 21.67 7.11 7.83
N HIS A 291 22.45 7.70 6.91
CA HIS A 291 23.81 8.18 7.20
C HIS A 291 23.83 9.19 8.34
N ALA A 292 22.90 10.15 8.33
CA ALA A 292 22.82 11.19 9.35
C ALA A 292 22.39 10.68 10.75
N THR A 293 21.50 9.68 10.79
CA THR A 293 20.95 9.15 12.04
C THR A 293 21.83 8.06 12.67
N TYR A 294 22.53 7.27 11.84
CA TYR A 294 23.29 6.11 12.27
C TYR A 294 24.75 6.14 11.77
N PRO A 295 25.51 7.19 12.11
CA PRO A 295 26.86 7.37 11.56
C PRO A 295 27.79 6.23 11.98
N VAL A 296 28.55 5.71 11.02
CA VAL A 296 29.63 4.75 11.28
C VAL A 296 30.95 5.50 11.43
N ALA A 297 31.70 5.20 12.49
CA ALA A 297 33.03 5.78 12.69
C ALA A 297 34.00 5.21 11.63
N VAL A 298 34.71 6.10 10.95
CA VAL A 298 35.73 5.75 9.97
C VAL A 298 36.91 5.06 10.68
N ASP A 299 37.28 3.87 10.21
CA ASP A 299 38.43 3.12 10.74
C ASP A 299 39.63 3.22 9.81
N ALA A 300 40.49 4.22 10.05
CA ALA A 300 41.69 4.46 9.24
C ALA A 300 42.91 3.59 9.63
N SER A 301 42.74 2.55 10.47
CA SER A 301 43.86 1.72 10.94
C SER A 301 44.52 0.88 9.85
N SER A 302 43.79 0.56 8.79
CA SER A 302 44.30 -0.08 7.57
C SER A 302 43.41 0.24 6.38
N LYS A 303 43.91 0.04 5.15
CA LYS A 303 43.10 0.23 3.92
C LYS A 303 41.84 -0.64 3.92
N GLU A 304 41.97 -1.88 4.39
CA GLU A 304 40.85 -2.81 4.48
C GLU A 304 39.81 -2.35 5.51
N ASN A 305 40.25 -1.94 6.70
CA ASN A 305 39.34 -1.43 7.73
C ASN A 305 38.64 -0.14 7.30
N PHE A 306 39.35 0.73 6.59
CA PHE A 306 38.78 1.96 6.05
C PHE A 306 37.64 1.65 5.08
N ILE A 307 37.90 0.81 4.07
CA ILE A 307 36.88 0.38 3.11
C ILE A 307 35.71 -0.29 3.83
N ASN A 308 35.98 -1.20 4.77
CA ASN A 308 34.94 -1.89 5.52
C ASN A 308 34.08 -0.94 6.35
N SER A 309 34.67 0.11 6.95
CA SER A 309 33.93 1.11 7.70
C SER A 309 33.01 1.95 6.80
N GLN A 310 33.48 2.36 5.62
CA GLN A 310 32.66 3.08 4.63
C GLN A 310 31.52 2.21 4.09
N LEU A 311 31.80 0.95 3.74
CA LEU A 311 30.77 0.03 3.25
C LEU A 311 29.75 -0.34 4.33
N MET A 312 30.16 -0.38 5.60
CA MET A 312 29.24 -0.57 6.71
C MET A 312 28.29 0.63 6.86
N ASP A 313 28.76 1.85 6.56
CA ASP A 313 27.93 3.06 6.54
C ASP A 313 26.85 2.98 5.46
N GLU A 314 27.22 2.61 4.22
CA GLU A 314 26.27 2.34 3.12
C GLU A 314 25.24 1.29 3.51
N GLY A 315 25.71 0.16 4.09
CA GLY A 315 24.81 -0.89 4.54
C GLY A 315 23.86 -0.42 5.64
N GLY A 316 24.32 0.48 6.52
CA GLY A 316 23.50 1.12 7.55
C GLY A 316 22.41 2.03 6.98
N ALA A 317 22.73 2.80 5.94
CA ALA A 317 21.80 3.65 5.23
C ALA A 317 20.77 2.83 4.42
N THR A 318 21.19 1.77 3.73
CA THR A 318 20.28 0.86 3.03
C THR A 318 19.33 0.14 4.00
N LEU A 319 19.78 -0.28 5.18
CA LEU A 319 18.88 -0.82 6.21
C LEU A 319 17.82 0.21 6.64
N ASN A 320 18.19 1.49 6.69
CA ASN A 320 17.26 2.57 7.00
C ASN A 320 16.21 2.75 5.89
N ASN A 321 16.66 2.80 4.64
CA ASN A 321 15.77 2.84 3.47
C ASN A 321 14.79 1.65 3.46
N ILE A 322 15.25 0.41 3.70
CA ILE A 322 14.37 -0.77 3.74
C ILE A 322 13.34 -0.65 4.87
N LYS A 323 13.73 -0.20 6.05
CA LYS A 323 12.80 0.01 7.16
C LYS A 323 11.71 1.01 6.80
N ILE A 324 12.12 2.16 6.27
CA ILE A 324 11.22 3.24 5.87
C ILE A 324 10.31 2.80 4.73
N GLN A 325 10.85 2.12 3.71
CA GLN A 325 10.07 1.54 2.61
C GLN A 325 9.00 0.58 3.15
N ARG A 326 9.37 -0.33 4.07
CA ARG A 326 8.40 -1.27 4.68
C ARG A 326 7.37 -0.56 5.54
N GLU A 327 7.72 0.50 6.24
CA GLU A 327 6.76 1.31 7.00
C GLU A 327 5.82 2.08 6.07
N ILE A 328 6.34 2.70 5.01
CA ILE A 328 5.55 3.38 3.99
C ILE A 328 4.58 2.39 3.35
N LEU A 329 5.06 1.23 2.89
CA LEU A 329 4.22 0.15 2.36
C LEU A 329 3.19 -0.35 3.39
N ALA A 330 3.58 -0.54 4.65
CA ALA A 330 2.66 -0.96 5.72
C ALA A 330 1.58 0.10 6.03
N ASN A 331 1.87 1.38 5.78
CA ASN A 331 0.97 2.50 5.96
C ASN A 331 0.31 2.98 4.65
N GLY A 332 0.25 2.11 3.63
CA GLY A 332 -0.47 2.38 2.38
C GLY A 332 0.21 3.41 1.48
N GLY A 333 1.53 3.49 1.56
CA GLY A 333 2.38 4.32 0.72
C GLY A 333 2.83 3.65 -0.55
N ILE A 334 3.51 4.42 -1.39
CA ILE A 334 4.12 3.92 -2.61
C ILE A 334 5.33 3.04 -2.27
N ASP A 335 5.67 2.10 -3.14
CA ASP A 335 6.99 1.49 -3.06
C ASP A 335 8.02 2.53 -3.49
N ILE A 336 8.86 2.97 -2.55
CA ILE A 336 9.95 3.91 -2.81
C ILE A 336 11.19 3.19 -3.33
N ASP A 337 11.13 1.88 -3.58
CA ASP A 337 12.26 1.02 -3.91
C ASP A 337 13.36 1.04 -2.81
N ILE A 338 14.46 0.35 -3.07
CA ILE A 338 15.64 0.31 -2.23
C ILE A 338 16.83 0.77 -3.08
N ALA A 339 17.62 1.71 -2.57
CA ALA A 339 18.78 2.23 -3.26
C ALA A 339 19.78 1.10 -3.61
N GLY A 340 20.16 1.02 -4.89
CA GLY A 340 21.05 0.01 -5.45
C GLY A 340 20.44 -0.77 -6.61
N SER A 341 21.23 -1.66 -7.19
CA SER A 341 20.86 -2.47 -8.34
C SER A 341 19.87 -3.59 -8.00
N ALA A 342 18.99 -3.89 -8.95
CA ALA A 342 17.98 -4.96 -8.84
C ALA A 342 18.59 -6.34 -8.49
N GLU A 343 19.82 -6.60 -8.92
CA GLU A 343 20.54 -7.85 -8.68
C GLU A 343 20.91 -8.04 -7.19
N ASN A 344 21.12 -6.94 -6.46
CA ASN A 344 21.55 -6.96 -5.07
C ASN A 344 20.40 -6.84 -4.06
N LEU A 345 19.21 -6.39 -4.48
CA LEU A 345 18.05 -6.18 -3.60
C LEU A 345 17.64 -7.43 -2.81
N LYS A 346 17.81 -8.62 -3.39
CA LYS A 346 17.53 -9.88 -2.69
C LYS A 346 18.45 -10.09 -1.50
N ALA A 347 19.73 -9.76 -1.64
CA ALA A 347 20.71 -9.85 -0.57
C ALA A 347 20.41 -8.82 0.53
N TYR A 348 20.03 -7.60 0.15
CA TYR A 348 19.70 -6.53 1.08
C TYR A 348 18.48 -6.86 1.94
N ASN A 349 17.38 -7.29 1.30
CA ASN A 349 16.18 -7.72 2.00
C ASN A 349 16.45 -8.91 2.93
N SER A 350 17.25 -9.90 2.49
CA SER A 350 17.59 -11.05 3.33
C SER A 350 18.39 -10.64 4.58
N ALA A 351 19.34 -9.72 4.46
CA ALA A 351 20.09 -9.21 5.60
C ALA A 351 19.18 -8.45 6.59
N TYR A 352 18.25 -7.63 6.07
CA TYR A 352 17.27 -6.92 6.88
C TYR A 352 16.29 -7.88 7.59
N ASP A 353 15.78 -8.90 6.91
CA ASP A 353 14.86 -9.89 7.50
C ASP A 353 15.52 -10.65 8.65
N LYS A 354 16.80 -11.02 8.47
CA LYS A 354 17.60 -11.67 9.52
C LYS A 354 17.88 -10.75 10.70
N MET A 355 18.02 -9.45 10.45
CA MET A 355 18.12 -8.46 11.53
C MET A 355 16.83 -8.39 12.34
N VAL A 356 15.67 -8.32 11.67
CA VAL A 356 14.36 -8.24 12.34
C VAL A 356 14.01 -9.53 13.09
N SER A 357 14.41 -10.69 12.58
CA SER A 357 14.22 -11.98 13.26
C SER A 357 15.15 -12.19 14.46
N GLY A 358 16.17 -11.33 14.63
CA GLY A 358 17.20 -11.47 15.65
C GLY A 358 18.34 -12.43 15.31
N GLU A 359 18.37 -12.97 14.08
CA GLU A 359 19.45 -13.83 13.57
C GLU A 359 20.76 -13.04 13.35
N LEU A 360 20.66 -11.77 12.96
CA LEU A 360 21.79 -10.85 12.83
C LEU A 360 21.62 -9.64 13.74
N SER A 361 22.72 -9.13 14.30
CA SER A 361 22.73 -7.79 14.87
C SER A 361 22.58 -6.74 13.75
N ARG A 362 22.18 -5.50 14.08
CA ARG A 362 22.16 -4.40 13.10
C ARG A 362 23.53 -4.19 12.45
N ILE A 363 24.60 -4.32 13.24
CA ILE A 363 25.98 -4.16 12.76
C ILE A 363 26.32 -5.27 11.75
N ASP A 364 25.97 -6.52 12.04
CA ASP A 364 26.27 -7.63 11.14
C ASP A 364 25.42 -7.59 9.87
N ALA A 365 24.17 -7.15 9.97
CA ALA A 365 23.33 -6.90 8.81
C ALA A 365 23.87 -5.77 7.93
N ALA A 366 24.32 -4.65 8.52
CA ALA A 366 24.95 -3.55 7.80
C ALA A 366 26.23 -3.99 7.08
N LYS A 367 27.08 -4.78 7.75
CA LYS A 367 28.28 -5.38 7.12
C LYS A 367 27.93 -6.33 5.98
N ALA A 368 26.87 -7.13 6.14
CA ALA A 368 26.43 -8.06 5.10
C ALA A 368 25.95 -7.31 3.84
N ILE A 369 25.18 -6.24 4.02
CA ILE A 369 24.78 -5.36 2.91
C ILE A 369 26.00 -4.66 2.30
N GLY A 370 26.84 -4.03 3.12
CA GLY A 370 28.04 -3.31 2.68
C GLY A 370 28.97 -4.16 1.83
N LYS A 371 29.14 -5.45 2.16
CA LYS A 371 29.95 -6.38 1.37
C LYS A 371 29.39 -6.62 -0.03
N VAL A 372 28.07 -6.67 -0.17
CA VAL A 372 27.38 -6.80 -1.47
C VAL A 372 27.46 -5.47 -2.22
N TYR A 373 27.19 -4.36 -1.53
CA TYR A 373 27.26 -2.99 -2.06
C TYR A 373 28.62 -2.67 -2.67
N GLY A 374 29.71 -2.97 -1.95
CA GLY A 374 31.08 -2.69 -2.37
C GLY A 374 31.49 -3.33 -3.70
N LYS A 375 30.90 -4.46 -4.08
CA LYS A 375 31.25 -5.21 -5.30
C LYS A 375 30.21 -5.07 -6.41
N GLY A 376 28.96 -4.89 -6.04
CA GLY A 376 27.83 -4.95 -6.95
C GLY A 376 27.23 -3.59 -7.31
N GLU A 377 27.64 -2.50 -6.64
CA GLU A 377 27.17 -1.14 -6.92
C GLU A 377 28.31 -0.25 -7.45
N ILE A 378 27.96 0.71 -8.31
CA ILE A 378 28.87 1.71 -8.87
C ILE A 378 28.68 3.03 -8.14
N ALA A 379 29.80 3.66 -7.74
CA ALA A 379 29.76 4.95 -7.08
C ALA A 379 29.29 6.04 -8.05
N SER A 380 28.31 6.83 -7.61
CA SER A 380 27.67 7.87 -8.43
C SER A 380 28.70 8.81 -9.07
N GLY A 381 28.50 9.14 -10.35
CA GLY A 381 29.43 9.98 -11.11
C GLY A 381 30.76 9.32 -11.49
N THR A 382 30.93 8.01 -11.26
CA THR A 382 32.15 7.27 -11.58
C THR A 382 31.88 5.96 -12.33
N ASN A 383 32.95 5.32 -12.82
CA ASN A 383 32.91 3.95 -13.35
C ASN A 383 33.51 2.91 -12.38
N LEU A 384 33.69 3.29 -11.10
CA LEU A 384 34.31 2.45 -10.08
C LEU A 384 33.23 1.81 -9.21
N ASN A 385 33.44 0.55 -8.83
CA ASN A 385 32.65 -0.02 -7.74
C ASN A 385 33.03 0.66 -6.41
N TYR A 386 32.18 0.52 -5.39
CA TYR A 386 32.41 1.18 -4.11
C TYR A 386 33.68 0.71 -3.36
N ASN A 387 34.17 -0.52 -3.57
CA ASN A 387 35.46 -0.95 -3.01
C ASN A 387 36.64 -0.14 -3.60
N ASP A 388 36.66 0.01 -4.92
CA ASP A 388 37.72 0.71 -5.63
C ASP A 388 37.63 2.23 -5.42
N TYR A 389 36.41 2.75 -5.39
CA TYR A 389 36.11 4.16 -5.08
C TYR A 389 36.64 4.51 -3.68
N TYR A 390 36.16 3.83 -2.62
CA TYR A 390 36.62 4.09 -1.26
C TYR A 390 38.12 3.78 -1.09
N GLY A 391 38.63 2.74 -1.74
CA GLY A 391 40.05 2.40 -1.74
C GLY A 391 40.96 3.49 -2.29
N GLY A 392 40.44 4.43 -3.11
CA GLY A 392 41.16 5.58 -3.67
C GLY A 392 41.25 6.81 -2.75
N PHE A 393 40.50 6.83 -1.65
CA PHE A 393 40.52 7.89 -0.63
C PHE A 393 41.41 7.55 0.57
N TYR A 394 41.74 6.27 0.78
CA TYR A 394 42.59 5.87 1.89
C TYR A 394 43.97 6.57 1.83
N GLY A 395 44.31 7.33 2.87
CA GLY A 395 45.58 8.04 3.00
C GLY A 395 45.65 9.42 2.34
N LYS A 396 44.53 9.93 1.83
CA LYS A 396 44.31 11.33 1.47
C LYS A 396 43.52 12.02 2.57
#